data_AF-A0AAW3MV66-F1
#
_entry.id   AF-A0AAW3MV66-F1
#
_cell.length_a   1.000
_cell.length_b   1.000
_cell.length_c   1.000
_cell.angle_alpha   90.00
_cell.angle_beta   90.00
_cell.angle_gamma   90.00
#
_symmetry.space_group_name_H-M   'P 1'
#
loop_
_entity.id
_entity.type
_entity.pdbx_description
1 polymer ?
#
loop_
_entity_poly.entity_id
_entity_poly.type
_entity_poly.pdbx_seq_one_letter_code
_entity_poly.pdbx_strand_id
1 'polypeptide(L)'
;MFQPSAFDPEQPGFNPVHFERAAQRAAVDLQRVVGGPAQRALGLRRRTHPAAVRTLSWQALLDVEDLAFSNAGFLNRNDPAVVDAFIRLRDSRMVAADVDEPVDWRRDDDDLPAVYLIVRAMIEAEAEERAESA
;
A
#
# COMPACT_ATOMS: atom_id res chain seq x y z
N MET A 1 -7.24 4.69 3.90
CA MET A 1 -6.77 3.31 3.62
C MET A 1 -7.93 2.31 3.48
N PHE A 2 -8.95 2.34 4.34
CA PHE A 2 -10.14 1.49 4.18
C PHE A 2 -11.32 2.29 3.61
N GLN A 3 -12.20 1.63 2.87
CA GLN A 3 -13.43 2.22 2.36
C GLN A 3 -14.35 2.64 3.52
N PRO A 4 -14.95 3.84 3.50
CA PRO A 4 -15.86 4.29 4.56
C PRO A 4 -17.06 3.36 4.77
N SER A 5 -17.56 2.74 3.69
CA SER A 5 -18.70 1.82 3.68
C SER A 5 -18.39 0.43 4.23
N ALA A 6 -17.12 0.10 4.52
CA ALA A 6 -16.75 -1.21 5.05
C ALA A 6 -17.21 -1.43 6.50
N PHE A 7 -17.50 -0.36 7.22
CA PHE A 7 -17.98 -0.38 8.60
C PHE A 7 -19.48 -0.15 8.61
N ASP A 8 -20.26 -1.14 8.15
CA ASP A 8 -21.72 -1.06 8.12
C ASP A 8 -22.32 -1.61 9.43
N PRO A 9 -22.76 -0.73 10.36
CA PRO A 9 -23.32 -1.16 11.64
C PRO A 9 -24.70 -1.82 11.50
N GLU A 10 -25.36 -1.70 10.34
CA GLU A 10 -26.69 -2.25 10.09
C GLU A 10 -26.62 -3.74 9.71
N GLN A 11 -25.43 -4.29 9.46
CA GLN A 11 -25.26 -5.72 9.17
C GLN A 11 -25.51 -6.58 10.42
N PRO A 12 -26.44 -7.55 10.37
CA PRO A 12 -26.72 -8.43 11.51
C PRO A 12 -25.48 -9.21 11.95
N GLY A 13 -25.08 -9.04 13.21
CA GLY A 13 -23.91 -9.71 13.78
C GLY A 13 -22.57 -9.01 13.51
N PHE A 14 -22.58 -7.83 12.88
CA PHE A 14 -21.39 -6.99 12.77
C PHE A 14 -20.94 -6.52 14.15
N ASN A 15 -19.68 -6.78 14.48
CA ASN A 15 -19.06 -6.27 15.68
C ASN A 15 -17.94 -5.28 15.29
N PRO A 16 -18.16 -3.96 15.45
CA PRO A 16 -17.24 -2.95 14.98
C PRO A 16 -15.86 -3.06 15.62
N VAL A 17 -15.78 -3.44 16.90
CA VAL A 17 -14.51 -3.58 17.62
C VAL A 17 -13.72 -4.77 17.10
N HIS A 18 -14.40 -5.88 16.77
CA HIS A 18 -13.73 -7.04 16.19
C HIS A 18 -13.23 -6.74 14.77
N PHE A 19 -14.05 -6.06 13.97
CA PHE A 19 -13.66 -5.66 12.62
C PHE A 19 -12.48 -4.69 12.64
N GLU A 20 -12.50 -3.67 13.49
CA GLU A 20 -11.40 -2.71 13.62
C GLU A 20 -10.08 -3.41 14.00
N ARG A 21 -10.12 -4.35 14.96
CA ARG A 21 -8.94 -5.14 15.33
C ARG A 21 -8.45 -6.02 14.17
N ALA A 22 -9.36 -6.61 13.40
CA ALA A 22 -9.01 -7.38 12.21
C ALA A 22 -8.41 -6.50 11.12
N ALA A 23 -8.95 -5.30 10.89
CA ALA A 23 -8.45 -4.30 9.96
C ALA A 23 -7.04 -3.83 10.34
N GLN A 24 -6.79 -3.52 11.60
CA GLN A 24 -5.45 -3.18 12.09
C GLN A 24 -4.44 -4.30 11.84
N ARG A 25 -4.83 -5.55 12.12
CA ARG A 25 -3.97 -6.73 11.85
C ARG A 25 -3.70 -6.91 10.36
N ALA A 26 -4.73 -6.77 9.52
CA ALA A 26 -4.61 -6.87 8.08
C ALA A 26 -3.73 -5.76 7.51
N ALA A 27 -3.80 -4.54 8.04
CA ALA A 27 -2.92 -3.44 7.62
C ALA A 27 -1.44 -3.74 7.90
N VAL A 28 -1.12 -4.29 9.08
CA VAL A 28 0.25 -4.71 9.43
C VAL A 28 0.72 -5.86 8.54
N ASP A 29 -0.15 -6.82 8.23
CA ASP A 29 0.20 -7.91 7.33
C ASP A 29 0.40 -7.42 5.89
N LEU A 30 -0.43 -6.48 5.43
CA LEU A 30 -0.31 -5.83 4.13
C LEU A 30 1.03 -5.09 4.00
N GLN A 31 1.44 -4.33 5.01
CA GLN A 31 2.75 -3.67 5.06
C GLN A 31 3.90 -4.66 4.86
N ARG A 32 3.84 -5.84 5.50
CA ARG A 32 4.87 -6.88 5.38
C ARG A 32 4.94 -7.46 3.97
N VAL A 33 3.79 -7.73 3.35
CA VAL A 33 3.78 -8.32 2.00
C VAL A 33 4.10 -7.31 0.91
N VAL A 34 3.77 -6.03 1.09
CA VAL A 34 4.12 -4.93 0.17
C VAL A 34 5.61 -4.62 0.21
N GLY A 35 6.25 -4.68 1.39
CA GLY A 35 7.62 -4.22 1.59
C GLY A 35 8.63 -4.86 0.63
N GLY A 36 8.55 -6.18 0.41
CA GLY A 36 9.46 -6.89 -0.49
C GLY A 36 9.37 -6.45 -1.96
N PRO A 37 8.18 -6.52 -2.58
CA PRO A 37 7.92 -5.97 -3.93
C PRO A 37 8.29 -4.49 -4.06
N ALA A 38 7.87 -3.64 -3.12
CA ALA A 38 8.12 -2.20 -3.16
C ALA A 38 9.62 -1.88 -3.10
N GLN A 39 10.39 -2.52 -2.19
CA GLN A 39 11.84 -2.36 -2.13
C GLN A 39 12.54 -2.74 -3.43
N ARG A 40 12.04 -3.78 -4.12
CA ARG A 40 12.58 -4.19 -5.43
C ARG A 40 12.27 -3.15 -6.50
N ALA A 41 11.04 -2.66 -6.56
CA ALA A 41 10.61 -1.67 -7.52
C ALA A 41 11.34 -0.33 -7.34
N LEU A 42 11.56 0.09 -6.09
CA LEU A 42 12.34 1.28 -5.73
C LEU A 42 13.86 1.10 -5.88
N GLY A 43 14.34 -0.13 -6.11
CA GLY A 43 15.77 -0.41 -6.24
C GLY A 43 16.56 -0.40 -4.91
N LEU A 44 15.89 -0.30 -3.76
CA LEU A 44 16.50 -0.19 -2.41
C LEU A 44 17.36 -1.39 -2.01
N ARG A 45 17.23 -2.55 -2.69
CA ARG A 45 18.04 -3.74 -2.39
C ARG A 45 19.41 -3.80 -3.08
N ARG A 46 19.71 -2.91 -4.04
CA ARG A 46 20.99 -2.94 -4.78
C ARG A 46 21.95 -1.86 -4.27
N ARG A 47 22.98 -2.27 -3.51
CA ARG A 47 24.10 -1.41 -3.08
C ARG A 47 24.93 -0.83 -4.23
N THR A 48 24.71 -1.27 -5.47
CA THR A 48 25.64 -1.07 -6.60
C THR A 48 25.23 0.03 -7.58
N HIS A 49 24.11 0.73 -7.38
CA HIS A 49 23.73 1.86 -8.22
C HIS A 49 23.78 3.18 -7.44
N PRO A 50 24.54 4.18 -7.93
CA PRO A 50 24.54 5.49 -7.31
C PRO A 50 23.13 6.08 -7.40
N ALA A 51 22.61 6.47 -6.24
CA ALA A 51 21.53 7.40 -5.84
C ALA A 51 20.59 8.05 -6.90
N ALA A 52 20.40 7.50 -8.09
CA ALA A 52 19.28 7.80 -8.93
C ALA A 52 18.08 7.15 -8.25
N VAL A 53 17.35 7.95 -7.47
CA VAL A 53 15.99 7.64 -7.03
C VAL A 53 15.26 7.18 -8.28
N ARG A 54 15.10 5.86 -8.46
CA ARG A 54 14.26 5.35 -9.55
C ARG A 54 12.87 5.80 -9.17
N THR A 55 12.36 6.78 -9.91
CA THR A 55 10.98 7.20 -9.78
C THR A 55 10.11 6.00 -10.10
N LEU A 56 9.36 5.55 -9.11
CA LEU A 56 8.39 4.47 -9.30
C LEU A 56 7.29 5.00 -10.23
N SER A 57 7.00 4.29 -11.33
CA SER A 57 5.87 4.61 -12.19
C SER A 57 4.55 4.12 -11.59
N TRP A 58 3.42 4.64 -12.06
CA TRP A 58 2.11 4.13 -11.67
C TRP A 58 1.95 2.64 -11.99
N GLN A 59 2.45 2.19 -13.14
CA GLN A 59 2.47 0.78 -13.51
C GLN A 59 3.25 -0.07 -12.50
N ALA A 60 4.43 0.37 -12.08
CA ALA A 60 5.22 -0.37 -11.09
C ALA A 60 4.53 -0.44 -9.71
N LEU A 61 3.77 0.59 -9.33
CA LEU A 61 2.99 0.58 -8.09
C LEU A 61 1.76 -0.33 -8.20
N LEU A 62 1.12 -0.41 -9.37
CA LEU A 62 0.05 -1.37 -9.66
C LEU A 62 0.56 -2.82 -9.59
N ASP A 63 1.75 -3.09 -10.13
CA ASP A 63 2.37 -4.42 -10.05
C ASP A 63 2.66 -4.83 -8.59
N VAL A 64 3.09 -3.86 -7.76
CA VAL A 64 3.27 -4.07 -6.31
C VAL A 64 1.95 -4.41 -5.65
N GLU A 65 0.86 -3.71 -5.99
CA GLU A 65 -0.47 -4.00 -5.48
C GLU A 65 -0.96 -5.39 -5.88
N ASP A 66 -0.81 -5.77 -7.14
CA ASP A 66 -1.22 -7.08 -7.64
C ASP A 66 -0.48 -8.21 -6.90
N LEU A 67 0.84 -8.09 -6.72
CA LEU A 67 1.64 -9.04 -5.97
C LEU A 67 1.24 -9.14 -4.49
N ALA A 68 0.84 -8.03 -3.88
CA ALA A 68 0.44 -7.99 -2.47
C ALA A 68 -0.93 -8.65 -2.26
N PHE A 69 -1.92 -8.30 -3.08
CA PHE A 69 -3.28 -8.82 -2.94
C PHE A 69 -3.49 -10.21 -3.55
N SER A 70 -2.57 -10.66 -4.41
CA SER A 70 -2.51 -12.07 -4.86
C SER A 70 -1.67 -12.96 -3.94
N ASN A 71 -1.14 -12.43 -2.84
CA ASN A 71 -0.33 -13.20 -1.90
C ASN A 71 -1.20 -14.18 -1.10
N ALA A 72 -1.06 -15.48 -1.37
CA ALA A 72 -1.82 -16.53 -0.68
C ALA A 72 -1.65 -16.50 0.85
N GLY A 73 -0.47 -16.12 1.35
CA GLY A 73 -0.24 -15.99 2.79
C GLY A 73 -1.05 -14.86 3.42
N PHE A 74 -1.11 -13.70 2.77
CA PHE A 74 -1.94 -12.58 3.19
C PHE A 74 -3.43 -12.93 3.15
N LEU A 75 -3.90 -13.50 2.04
CA LEU A 75 -5.31 -13.89 1.87
C LEU A 75 -5.75 -14.94 2.89
N ASN A 76 -4.91 -15.93 3.19
CA ASN A 76 -5.27 -16.99 4.14
C ASN A 76 -5.26 -16.53 5.61
N ARG A 77 -4.57 -15.44 5.94
CA ARG A 77 -4.45 -14.94 7.32
C ARG A 77 -5.49 -13.88 7.69
N ASN A 78 -6.16 -13.29 6.71
CA ASN A 78 -7.04 -12.15 6.91
C ASN A 78 -8.46 -12.48 6.43
N ASP A 79 -9.43 -11.88 7.10
CA ASP A 79 -10.84 -12.03 6.73
C ASP A 79 -11.07 -11.41 5.34
N PRO A 80 -11.71 -12.11 4.38
CA PRO A 80 -12.01 -11.56 3.06
C PRO A 80 -12.76 -10.23 3.10
N ALA A 81 -13.70 -10.04 4.03
CA ALA A 81 -14.44 -8.78 4.15
C ALA A 81 -13.53 -7.61 4.56
N VAL A 82 -12.52 -7.88 5.38
CA VAL A 82 -11.50 -6.88 5.76
C VAL A 82 -10.53 -6.62 4.61
N VAL A 83 -10.20 -7.64 3.83
CA VAL A 83 -9.34 -7.50 2.65
C VAL A 83 -10.03 -6.67 1.56
N ASP A 84 -11.30 -6.93 1.31
CA ASP A 84 -12.11 -6.20 0.33
C ASP A 84 -12.38 -4.75 0.75
N ALA A 85 -12.32 -4.48 2.06
CA ALA A 85 -12.45 -3.14 2.61
C ALA A 85 -11.26 -2.21 2.29
N PHE A 86 -10.11 -2.73 1.85
CA PHE A 86 -8.99 -1.86 1.48
C PHE A 86 -9.32 -1.03 0.23
N ILE A 87 -9.01 0.28 0.26
CA ILE A 87 -9.03 1.10 -0.94
C ILE A 87 -7.90 0.64 -1.86
N ARG A 88 -8.28 0.14 -3.03
CA ARG A 88 -7.38 -0.39 -4.06
C ARG A 88 -6.90 0.72 -4.99
N LEU A 89 -5.64 0.68 -5.36
CA LEU A 89 -5.04 1.59 -6.32
C LEU A 89 -5.62 1.36 -7.72
N ARG A 90 -5.80 0.10 -8.12
CA ARG A 90 -6.38 -0.24 -9.43
C ARG A 90 -7.79 0.33 -9.63
N ASP A 91 -8.52 0.52 -8.54
CA ASP A 91 -9.90 1.03 -8.53
C ASP A 91 -9.94 2.55 -8.24
N SER A 92 -8.77 3.17 -8.05
CA SER A 92 -8.63 4.59 -7.72
C SER A 92 -8.45 5.47 -8.95
N ARG A 93 -9.08 6.64 -8.92
CA ARG A 93 -8.90 7.73 -9.90
C ARG A 93 -7.50 8.36 -9.89
N MET A 94 -6.63 7.97 -8.95
CA MET A 94 -5.29 8.52 -8.81
C MET A 94 -4.33 8.08 -9.92
N VAL A 95 -4.56 6.89 -10.49
CA VAL A 95 -3.71 6.36 -11.55
C VAL A 95 -3.76 7.32 -12.74
N ALA A 96 -2.59 7.81 -13.16
CA ALA A 96 -2.50 8.71 -14.29
C ALA A 96 -2.98 8.03 -15.58
N ALA A 97 -3.42 8.84 -16.55
CA ALA A 97 -3.80 8.32 -17.87
C ALA A 97 -2.63 7.64 -18.57
N ASP A 98 -1.41 8.15 -18.34
CA ASP A 98 -0.16 7.49 -18.71
C ASP A 98 0.42 6.77 -17.47
N VAL A 99 0.35 5.45 -17.47
CA VAL A 99 0.79 4.62 -16.34
C VAL A 99 2.31 4.53 -16.21
N ASP A 100 3.06 4.92 -17.25
CA ASP A 100 4.53 4.95 -17.21
C ASP A 100 5.06 6.22 -16.54
N GLU A 101 4.20 7.23 -16.33
CA GLU A 101 4.55 8.43 -15.58
C GLU A 101 4.93 8.11 -14.12
N PRO A 102 5.83 8.90 -13.52
CA PRO A 102 6.20 8.76 -12.13
C PRO A 102 5.00 9.02 -11.20
N VAL A 103 4.92 8.25 -10.12
CA VAL A 103 3.92 8.47 -9.07
C VAL A 103 4.14 9.83 -8.42
N ASP A 104 3.06 10.60 -8.33
CA ASP A 104 3.02 11.82 -7.53
C ASP A 104 2.79 11.46 -6.05
N TRP A 105 3.87 11.49 -5.26
CA TRP A 105 3.84 11.18 -3.83
C TRP A 105 3.28 12.31 -2.95
N ARG A 106 2.97 13.48 -3.53
CA ARG A 106 2.50 14.67 -2.79
C ARG A 106 0.97 14.76 -2.71
N ARG A 107 0.25 13.72 -3.15
CA ARG A 107 -1.21 13.69 -3.07
C ARG A 107 -1.71 13.58 -1.63
N ASP A 108 -2.77 14.32 -1.35
CA ASP A 108 -3.43 14.46 -0.05
C ASP A 108 -4.95 14.26 -0.18
N ASP A 109 -5.37 13.32 -1.03
CA ASP A 109 -6.77 12.89 -1.11
C ASP A 109 -7.21 12.23 0.21
N ASP A 110 -8.49 12.33 0.58
CA ASP A 110 -9.00 11.69 1.81
C ASP A 110 -8.95 10.14 1.73
N ASP A 111 -9.11 9.60 0.52
CA ASP A 111 -9.28 8.17 0.23
C ASP A 111 -8.03 7.57 -0.45
N LEU A 112 -6.84 7.83 0.10
CA LEU A 112 -5.60 7.28 -0.48
C LEU A 112 -5.58 5.74 -0.43
N PRO A 113 -5.20 5.07 -1.55
CA PRO A 113 -5.04 3.63 -1.62
C PRO A 113 -4.04 3.08 -0.62
N ALA A 114 -4.29 1.86 -0.17
CA ALA A 114 -3.48 1.24 0.86
C ALA A 114 -2.00 1.12 0.44
N VAL A 115 -1.75 0.61 -0.76
CA VAL A 115 -0.39 0.41 -1.28
C VAL A 115 0.33 1.74 -1.49
N TYR A 116 -0.36 2.79 -1.94
CA TYR A 116 0.21 4.13 -2.06
C TYR A 116 0.72 4.65 -0.71
N LEU A 117 -0.10 4.57 0.34
CA LEU A 117 0.27 5.02 1.69
C LEU A 117 1.47 4.26 2.25
N ILE A 118 1.49 2.93 2.06
CA ILE A 118 2.59 2.08 2.55
C ILE A 118 3.90 2.43 1.85
N VAL A 119 3.89 2.54 0.52
CA VAL A 119 5.11 2.86 -0.24
C VAL A 119 5.56 4.29 0.01
N ARG A 120 4.64 5.25 0.18
CA ARG A 120 4.96 6.63 0.57
C ARG A 120 5.72 6.66 1.90
N ALA A 121 5.22 5.96 2.91
CA ALA A 121 5.89 5.86 4.22
C ALA A 121 7.28 5.22 4.13
N MET A 122 7.49 4.24 3.23
CA MET A 122 8.81 3.65 3.00
C MET A 122 9.80 4.65 2.38
N ILE A 123 9.34 5.50 1.46
CA ILE A 123 10.16 6.54 0.82
C ILE A 123 10.54 7.61 1.86
N GLU A 124 9.59 8.03 2.68
CA GLU A 124 9.81 9.01 3.76
C GLU A 124 10.84 8.49 4.77
N ALA A 125 10.72 7.23 5.22
CA ALA A 125 11.68 6.61 6.14
C ALA A 125 13.10 6.52 5.55
N GLU A 126 13.25 6.12 4.29
CA GLU A 126 14.55 6.08 3.60
C GLU A 126 15.18 7.49 3.47
N ALA A 127 14.36 8.52 3.26
CA ALA A 127 14.85 9.90 3.18
C ALA A 127 15.35 10.40 4.55
N GLU A 128 14.66 10.04 5.63
CA GLU A 128 15.05 10.38 7.01
C GLU A 128 16.36 9.68 7.41
N GLU A 129 16.49 8.37 7.16
CA GLU A 129 17.73 7.61 7.44
C GLU A 129 18.95 8.20 6.72
N ARG A 130 18.77 8.68 5.48
CA ARG A 130 19.84 9.34 4.71
C ARG A 130 20.22 10.70 5.27
N ALA A 131 19.25 11.45 5.78
CA ALA A 131 19.49 12.77 6.37
C ALA A 131 20.26 12.65 7.71
N GLU A 132 20.01 11.61 8.49
CA GLU A 132 20.75 11.34 9.75
C GLU A 132 22.17 10.83 9.51
N SER A 133 22.41 10.20 8.35
CA SER A 133 23.72 9.63 7.97
C SER A 133 24.64 10.59 7.22
N ALA A 134 24.21 11.82 6.93
CA ALA A 134 24.93 12.84 6.15
C ALA A 134 25.54 13.93 7.04
#